data_AF-A0A4Y5SMA6-F1
#
_entry.id   AF-A0A4Y5SMA6-F1
#
_cell.length_a   1.000
_cell.length_b   1.000
_cell.length_c   1.000
_cell.angle_alpha   90.00
_cell.angle_beta   90.00
_cell.angle_gamma   90.00
#
_symmetry.space_group_name_H-M   'P 1'
#
loop_
_entity.id
_entity.type
_entity.pdbx_description
1 polymer ?
#
loop_
_entity_poly.entity_id
_entity_poly.type
_entity_poly.pdbx_seq_one_letter_code
_entity_poly.pdbx_strand_id
1 'polypeptide(L)' 'MRAIALLLAIALGALLLSLSYSPPYGGSYTYYVTHWTEINVPNLVSAILAGWRAYDSLGEASLLFTAVIGFYVLLGGKKK' A
#
# COMPACT_ATOMS: atom_id res chain seq x y z
N MET A 1 12.59 30.16 1.71
CA MET A 1 12.38 28.78 1.22
C MET A 1 12.26 27.74 2.34
N ARG A 2 13.27 27.51 3.19
CA ARG A 2 13.19 26.50 4.28
C ARG A 2 12.06 26.75 5.30
N ALA A 3 11.88 28.01 5.72
CA ALA A 3 10.80 28.38 6.62
C ALA A 3 9.40 28.12 6.03
N ILE A 4 9.23 28.38 4.72
CA ILE A 4 7.98 28.11 3.99
C ILE A 4 7.72 26.60 3.92
N ALA A 5 8.75 25.79 3.62
CA ALA A 5 8.62 24.34 3.59
C ALA A 5 8.23 23.75 4.97
N LEU A 6 8.83 24.27 6.04
CA LEU A 6 8.47 23.87 7.41
C LEU A 6 7.03 24.24 7.75
N LEU A 7 6.60 25.46 7.39
CA LEU A 7 5.22 25.89 7.61
C LEU A 7 4.24 24.98 6.87
N LEU A 8 4.49 24.66 5.60
CA LEU A 8 3.65 23.77 4.81
C LEU A 8 3.60 22.35 5.39
N ALA A 9 4.73 21.81 5.85
CA ALA A 9 4.79 20.49 6.46
C ALA A 9 3.99 20.43 7.78
N ILE A 10 4.12 21.46 8.63
CA ILE A 10 3.35 21.57 9.87
C ILE A 10 1.86 21.71 9.58
N ALA A 11 1.48 22.54 8.61
CA ALA A 11 0.09 22.71 8.20
C ALA A 11 -0.52 21.41 7.66
N LEU A 12 0.23 20.67 6.83
CA LEU A 12 -0.20 19.35 6.34
C LEU A 12 -0.34 18.35 7.50
N GLY A 13 0.63 18.31 8.41
CA GLY A 13 0.56 17.45 9.59
C GLY A 13 -0.65 17.76 10.47
N ALA A 14 -0.91 19.04 10.75
CA ALA A 14 -2.10 19.47 11.50
C ALA A 14 -3.40 19.10 10.78
N LEU A 15 -3.46 19.28 9.45
CA LEU A 15 -4.61 18.88 8.64
C LEU A 15 -4.85 17.36 8.73
N LEU A 16 -3.81 16.55 8.55
CA LEU A 16 -3.92 15.09 8.65
C LEU A 16 -4.37 14.63 10.03
N LEU A 17 -3.88 15.26 11.11
CA LEU A 17 -4.28 14.96 12.49
C LEU A 17 -5.71 15.43 12.81
N SER A 18 -6.20 16.45 12.11
CA SER A 18 -7.59 16.93 12.26
C SER A 18 -8.62 16.00 11.59
N LEU A 19 -8.17 15.09 10.73
CA LEU A 19 -9.04 14.20 9.99
C LEU A 19 -9.59 13.11 10.91
N SER A 20 -10.92 13.01 11.00
CA SER A 20 -11.60 11.91 11.68
C SER A 20 -12.10 10.89 10.65
N TYR A 21 -11.98 9.61 10.97
CA TYR A 21 -12.46 8.52 10.15
C TYR A 21 -13.53 7.74 10.90
N SER A 22 -14.71 7.60 10.28
CA SER A 22 -15.76 6.69 10.73
C SER A 22 -15.88 5.55 9.73
N PRO A 23 -15.58 4.29 10.11
CA PRO A 23 -15.72 3.17 9.20
C PRO A 23 -17.19 2.98 8.80
N PRO A 24 -17.48 2.75 7.51
CA PRO A 24 -18.79 2.28 7.11
C PRO A 24 -18.96 0.84 7.60
N TYR A 25 -19.99 0.58 8.41
CA TYR A 25 -20.36 -0.76 8.87
C TYR A 25 -21.05 -1.56 7.75
N GLY A 26 -20.35 -1.79 6.63
CA GLY A 26 -20.91 -2.48 5.47
C GLY A 26 -19.92 -2.64 4.31
N GLY A 27 -20.41 -3.20 3.22
CA GLY A 27 -19.64 -3.38 1.98
C GLY A 27 -18.53 -4.43 2.08
N SER A 28 -17.39 -4.13 1.45
CA SER A 28 -16.27 -5.06 1.30
C SER A 28 -15.67 -5.51 2.64
N TYR A 29 -15.62 -4.62 3.64
CA TYR A 29 -15.12 -4.97 4.98
C TYR A 29 -15.91 -6.14 5.58
N THR A 30 -17.24 -6.00 5.67
CA THR A 30 -18.11 -7.02 6.25
C THR A 30 -18.00 -8.32 5.48
N TYR A 31 -17.95 -8.25 4.14
CA TYR A 31 -17.80 -9.42 3.29
C TYR A 31 -16.47 -10.15 3.54
N TYR A 32 -15.35 -9.44 3.56
CA TYR A 32 -14.03 -10.03 3.83
C TYR A 32 -13.98 -10.72 5.20
N VAL A 33 -14.45 -10.04 6.25
CA VAL A 33 -14.42 -10.58 7.62
C VAL A 33 -15.39 -11.75 7.81
N THR A 34 -16.36 -11.97 6.91
CA THR A 34 -17.30 -13.10 7.03
C THR A 34 -16.97 -14.26 6.09
N HIS A 35 -16.29 -14.00 4.97
CA HIS A 35 -16.10 -14.98 3.89
C HIS A 35 -14.63 -15.26 3.51
N TRP A 36 -13.63 -14.77 4.27
CA TRP A 36 -12.21 -14.94 3.90
C TRP A 36 -11.76 -16.40 3.71
N THR A 37 -12.43 -17.35 4.35
CA THR A 37 -12.13 -18.78 4.25
C THR A 37 -12.35 -19.34 2.83
N GLU A 38 -13.17 -18.70 1.99
CA GLU A 38 -13.41 -19.09 0.59
C GLU A 38 -12.15 -19.06 -0.27
N ILE A 39 -11.18 -18.20 0.07
CA ILE A 39 -9.89 -18.09 -0.62
C ILE A 39 -8.95 -19.26 -0.28
N ASN A 40 -9.30 -20.11 0.69
CA ASN A 40 -8.48 -21.22 1.18
C ASN A 40 -7.10 -20.78 1.72
N VAL A 41 -7.03 -19.56 2.25
CA VAL A 41 -5.86 -19.02 2.96
C VAL A 41 -6.24 -18.79 4.43
N PRO A 42 -5.49 -19.37 5.39
CA PRO A 42 -5.92 -19.39 6.79
C PRO A 42 -5.89 -18.01 7.47
N ASN A 43 -5.07 -17.09 6.99
CA ASN A 43 -4.97 -15.73 7.53
C ASN A 43 -5.88 -14.76 6.76
N LEU A 44 -6.76 -14.04 7.48
CA LEU A 44 -7.70 -13.06 6.92
C LEU A 44 -7.02 -12.01 6.01
N VAL A 45 -5.94 -11.39 6.48
CA VAL A 45 -5.25 -10.34 5.71
C VAL A 45 -4.60 -10.92 4.47
N SER A 46 -3.91 -12.06 4.60
CA SER A 46 -3.31 -12.74 3.46
C SER A 46 -4.36 -13.21 2.45
N ALA A 47 -5.53 -13.67 2.90
CA ALA A 47 -6.65 -14.04 2.03
C ALA A 47 -7.17 -12.84 1.24
N ILE A 48 -7.29 -11.67 1.87
CA ILE A 48 -7.70 -10.43 1.18
C ILE A 48 -6.66 -10.03 0.13
N LEU A 49 -5.38 -10.00 0.50
CA LEU A 49 -4.29 -9.58 -0.39
C LEU A 49 -4.06 -10.55 -1.55
N ALA A 50 -4.16 -11.86 -1.31
CA ALA A 50 -3.97 -12.88 -2.34
C ALA A 50 -5.25 -13.16 -3.18
N GLY A 51 -6.43 -12.81 -2.67
CA GLY A 51 -7.72 -12.99 -3.33
C GLY A 51 -8.19 -11.68 -3.98
N TRP A 52 -9.17 -11.03 -3.35
CA TRP A 52 -9.85 -9.85 -3.91
C TRP A 52 -8.94 -8.65 -4.22
N ARG A 53 -7.80 -8.51 -3.52
CA ARG A 53 -6.84 -7.41 -3.71
C ARG A 53 -5.53 -7.87 -4.35
N ALA A 54 -5.53 -9.00 -5.06
CA ALA A 54 -4.33 -9.52 -5.73
C ALA A 54 -3.72 -8.54 -6.74
N TYR A 55 -4.54 -7.69 -7.37
CA TYR A 55 -4.04 -6.68 -8.32
C TYR A 55 -3.20 -5.60 -7.63
N ASP A 56 -3.59 -5.17 -6.42
CA ASP A 56 -2.82 -4.20 -5.64
C ASP A 56 -1.46 -4.81 -5.23
N SER A 57 -1.46 -6.05 -4.72
CA SER A 57 -0.22 -6.75 -4.34
C SER A 57 0.67 -7.09 -5.54
N LEU A 58 0.09 -7.40 -6.70
CA LEU A 58 0.86 -7.57 -7.95
C LEU A 58 1.52 -6.25 -8.37
N GLY A 59 0.81 -5.13 -8.19
CA GLY A 59 1.36 -3.79 -8.40
C GLY A 59 2.53 -3.48 -7.47
N GLU A 60 2.39 -3.77 -6.17
CA GLU A 60 3.47 -3.62 -5.18
C GLU A 60 4.69 -4.47 -5.54
N ALA A 61 4.49 -5.75 -5.91
CA ALA A 61 5.56 -6.64 -6.35
C ALA A 61 6.27 -6.12 -7.61
N SER A 62 5.50 -5.62 -8.58
CA SER A 62 6.02 -5.04 -9.82
C SER A 62 6.83 -3.76 -9.57
N LEU A 63 6.38 -2.93 -8.63
CA LEU A 63 7.07 -1.70 -8.22
C LEU A 63 8.42 -2.03 -7.57
N LEU A 64 8.45 -2.98 -6.63
CA LEU A 64 9.68 -3.44 -6.00
C LEU A 64 10.63 -4.07 -7.01
N PHE A 65 10.11 -4.93 -7.89
CA PHE A 65 10.89 -5.53 -8.96
C PHE A 65 11.53 -4.46 -9.85
N THR A 66 10.75 -3.47 -10.28
CA THR A 66 11.24 -2.37 -11.12
C THR A 66 12.30 -1.54 -10.39
N ALA A 67 12.14 -1.28 -9.09
CA ALA A 67 13.15 -0.58 -8.29
C ALA A 67 14.48 -1.34 -8.25
N VAL A 68 14.43 -2.66 -8.03
CA VAL A 68 15.63 -3.53 -8.00
C VAL A 68 16.29 -3.57 -9.38
N ILE A 69 15.53 -3.77 -10.46
CA ILE A 69 16.05 -3.77 -11.83
C ILE A 69 16.65 -2.41 -12.18
N GLY A 70 15.98 -1.31 -11.84
CA GLY A 70 16.48 0.04 -12.07
C GLY A 70 17.82 0.28 -11.37
N PHE A 71 17.94 -0.13 -10.11
CA PHE A 71 19.20 -0.05 -9.37
C PHE A 71 20.31 -0.91 -10.01
N TYR A 72 19.99 -2.14 -10.41
CA TYR A 72 20.93 -3.04 -11.08
C TYR A 72 21.46 -2.45 -12.40
N VAL A 73 20.59 -1.84 -13.21
CA VAL A 73 20.98 -1.17 -14.46
C VAL A 73 21.91 0.01 -14.17
N LEU A 74 21.58 0.85 -13.18
CA LEU A 74 22.37 2.03 -12.80
C LEU A 74 23.78 1.69 -12.30
N LEU A 75 23.96 0.54 -11.62
CA LEU A 75 25.27 0.07 -11.18
C LEU A 75 26.16 -0.48 -12.32
N GLY A 76 25.68 -0.43 -13.58
CA GLY A 76 26.39 -0.95 -14.74
C GLY A 76 26.08 -2.41 -15.01
N GLY A 77 24.80 -2.80 -14.90
CA GLY A 77 24.31 -4.17 -15.12
C GLY A 77 25.01 -4.87 -16.30
N LYS A 78 25.52 -6.09 -16.04
CA LYS A 78 26.42 -6.85 -16.92
C LYS A 78 27.47 -5.97 -17.62
N LYS A 79 28.46 -5.50 -16.87
CA LYS A 79 29.80 -5.28 -17.44
C LYS A 79 30.30 -6.65 -17.92
N LYS A 80 30.50 -6.80 -19.23
CA LYS A 80 31.45 -7.79 -19.73
C LYS A 80 32.83 -7.48 -19.16
#